data_AF-A0A0X3WB28-F1
#
_entry.id   AF-A0A0X3WB28-F1
#
_cell.length_a   1.000
_cell.length_b   1.000
_cell.length_c   1.000
_cell.angle_alpha   90.00
_cell.angle_beta   90.00
_cell.angle_gamma   90.00
#
_symmetry.space_group_name_H-M   'P 1'
#
loop_
_entity.id
_entity.type
_entity.pdbx_description
1 polymer ?
#
loop_
_entity_poly.entity_id
_entity_poly.type
_entity_poly.pdbx_seq_one_letter_code
_entity_poly.pdbx_strand_id
1 'polypeptide(L)'
;MTVIDFAHTSFRDDAAWHLQLGSDLNTAAMGSMLLLVNEKAEHVSAAFARAARPGPVDRVVLSMVYSDCARTMVEHALLKEEFVDDADFADDSLGATLVNLFHRLFPGRTILDLRRLRQNSPSLFATELQAATHLLKEA
;
A
#
# COMPACT_ATOMS: atom_id res chain seq x y z
N MET A 1 7.09 -5.88 -8.56
CA MET A 1 6.18 -5.06 -9.39
C MET A 1 6.30 -5.56 -10.82
N THR A 2 5.17 -5.65 -11.52
CA THR A 2 5.10 -6.17 -12.90
C THR A 2 4.24 -5.24 -13.74
N VAL A 3 4.63 -5.02 -15.01
CA VAL A 3 3.86 -4.26 -15.98
C VAL A 3 3.11 -5.24 -16.88
N ILE A 4 1.80 -5.06 -17.05
CA ILE A 4 0.93 -5.93 -17.87
C ILE A 4 -0.19 -5.10 -18.55
N ASP A 5 -0.79 -5.61 -19.63
CA ASP A 5 -2.01 -5.05 -20.21
C ASP A 5 -3.26 -5.48 -19.42
N PHE A 6 -3.96 -4.52 -18.83
CA PHE A 6 -5.19 -4.81 -18.08
C PHE A 6 -6.35 -5.25 -18.98
N ALA A 7 -6.34 -4.93 -20.28
CA ALA A 7 -7.38 -5.34 -21.23
C ALA A 7 -7.53 -6.86 -21.37
N HIS A 8 -6.49 -7.60 -21.01
CA HIS A 8 -6.46 -9.06 -21.06
C HIS A 8 -6.61 -9.71 -19.68
N THR A 9 -7.11 -8.97 -18.69
CA THR A 9 -7.29 -9.41 -17.30
C THR A 9 -8.72 -9.15 -16.81
N SER A 10 -8.99 -9.46 -15.54
CA SER A 10 -10.24 -9.06 -14.87
C SER A 10 -10.23 -7.62 -14.33
N PHE A 11 -9.10 -6.90 -14.43
CA PHE A 11 -9.00 -5.53 -13.95
C PHE A 11 -9.62 -4.56 -14.97
N ARG A 12 -10.02 -3.38 -14.49
CA ARG A 12 -10.54 -2.35 -15.39
C ARG A 12 -9.43 -1.81 -16.30
N ASP A 13 -9.70 -1.74 -17.59
CA ASP A 13 -8.74 -1.27 -18.61
C ASP A 13 -8.26 0.18 -18.38
N ASP A 14 -9.09 1.01 -17.74
CA ASP A 14 -8.79 2.42 -17.43
C ASP A 14 -8.10 2.62 -16.07
N ALA A 15 -7.86 1.55 -15.30
CA ALA A 15 -7.11 1.62 -14.05
C ALA A 15 -5.61 1.66 -14.34
N ALA A 16 -4.87 2.49 -13.59
CA ALA A 16 -3.44 2.67 -13.81
C ALA A 16 -2.56 1.64 -13.09
N TRP A 17 -3.01 1.14 -11.94
CA TRP A 17 -2.34 0.07 -11.19
C TRP A 17 -3.33 -0.73 -10.36
N HIS A 18 -2.88 -1.87 -9.86
CA HIS A 18 -3.59 -2.72 -8.91
C HIS A 18 -2.59 -3.30 -7.90
N LEU A 19 -2.90 -3.18 -6.61
CA LEU A 19 -2.15 -3.87 -5.56
C LEU A 19 -2.91 -5.14 -5.15
N GLN A 20 -2.33 -6.29 -5.44
CA GLN A 20 -2.82 -7.58 -4.98
C GLN A 20 -2.20 -7.90 -3.62
N LEU A 21 -3.04 -8.28 -2.65
CA LEU A 21 -2.63 -8.70 -1.31
C LEU A 21 -3.20 -10.08 -0.99
N GLY A 22 -2.36 -10.94 -0.41
CA GLY A 22 -2.74 -12.23 0.13
C GLY A 22 -3.66 -12.07 1.34
N SER A 23 -4.50 -13.07 1.59
CA SER A 23 -5.48 -13.01 2.68
C SER A 23 -4.94 -13.47 4.03
N ASP A 24 -3.91 -14.32 4.03
CA ASP A 24 -3.31 -14.94 5.22
C ASP A 24 -2.03 -14.20 5.61
N LEU A 25 -2.03 -13.61 6.80
CA LEU A 25 -0.92 -12.82 7.30
C LEU A 25 0.33 -13.66 7.63
N ASN A 26 0.21 -14.97 7.80
CA ASN A 26 1.34 -15.85 8.10
C ASN A 26 2.12 -16.30 6.85
N THR A 27 1.60 -16.03 5.66
CA THR A 27 2.27 -16.38 4.40
C THR A 27 3.44 -15.46 4.09
N ALA A 28 4.41 -15.96 3.32
CA ALA A 28 5.60 -15.20 2.93
C ALA A 28 5.23 -13.93 2.14
N ALA A 29 5.70 -12.76 2.59
CA ALA A 29 5.36 -11.46 2.02
C ALA A 29 5.69 -11.35 0.53
N MET A 30 6.81 -11.92 0.10
CA MET A 30 7.30 -11.89 -1.28
C MET A 30 6.30 -12.50 -2.28
N GLY A 31 5.51 -13.50 -1.86
CA GLY A 31 4.46 -14.10 -2.69
C GLY A 31 3.07 -13.53 -2.45
N SER A 32 2.88 -12.81 -1.34
CA SER A 32 1.58 -12.32 -0.89
C SER A 32 1.34 -10.85 -1.20
N MET A 33 2.26 -10.18 -1.88
CA MET A 33 2.08 -8.81 -2.35
C MET A 33 2.57 -8.66 -3.78
N LEU A 34 1.72 -8.17 -4.67
CA LEU A 34 2.09 -7.88 -6.04
C LEU A 34 1.48 -6.56 -6.51
N LEU A 35 2.34 -5.59 -6.79
CA LEU A 35 1.96 -4.38 -7.51
C LEU A 35 2.00 -4.65 -9.02
N LEU A 36 0.83 -4.58 -9.65
CA LEU A 36 0.64 -4.63 -11.10
C LEU A 36 0.43 -3.21 -11.62
N VAL A 37 1.16 -2.83 -12.67
CA VAL A 37 1.00 -1.55 -13.35
C VAL A 37 0.47 -1.80 -14.76
N ASN A 38 -0.58 -1.07 -15.13
CA ASN A 38 -1.17 -1.17 -16.45
C ASN A 38 -0.22 -0.55 -17.48
N GLU A 39 0.13 -1.28 -18.53
CA GLU A 39 1.02 -0.77 -19.58
C GLU A 39 0.44 0.45 -20.32
N LYS A 40 -0.90 0.51 -20.43
CA LYS A 40 -1.62 1.64 -21.05
C LYS A 40 -1.56 2.93 -20.23
N ALA A 41 -1.23 2.84 -18.95
CA ALA A 41 -0.97 4.01 -18.11
C ALA A 41 0.49 4.47 -18.29
N GLU A 42 0.80 4.98 -19.48
CA GLU A 42 2.18 5.27 -19.91
C GLU A 42 2.98 6.13 -18.92
N HIS A 43 2.35 7.13 -18.31
CA HIS A 43 2.98 7.99 -17.32
C HIS A 43 3.38 7.22 -16.04
N VAL A 44 2.59 6.22 -15.63
CA VAL A 44 2.89 5.36 -14.49
C VAL A 44 3.96 4.33 -14.84
N SER A 45 3.78 3.60 -15.94
CA SER A 45 4.74 2.58 -16.37
C SER A 45 6.13 3.19 -16.62
N ALA A 46 6.19 4.37 -17.24
CA ALA A 46 7.42 5.10 -17.47
C ALA A 46 8.08 5.62 -16.17
N ALA A 47 7.29 6.07 -15.19
CA ALA A 47 7.82 6.47 -13.88
C ALA A 47 8.48 5.29 -13.15
N PHE A 48 7.87 4.10 -13.20
CA PHE A 48 8.47 2.89 -12.65
C PHE A 48 9.72 2.44 -13.41
N ALA A 49 9.73 2.55 -14.75
CA ALA A 49 10.92 2.25 -15.55
C ALA A 49 12.12 3.15 -15.19
N ARG A 50 11.85 4.38 -14.72
CA ARG A 50 12.87 5.36 -14.29
C ARG A 50 13.04 5.45 -12.77
N ALA A 51 12.47 4.53 -11.99
CA ALA A 51 12.46 4.63 -10.52
C ALA A 51 13.86 4.69 -9.87
N ALA A 52 14.91 4.19 -10.55
CA ALA A 52 16.28 4.30 -10.07
C ALA A 52 16.84 5.74 -10.12
N ARG A 53 16.33 6.58 -11.03
CA ARG A 53 16.73 8.00 -11.21
C ARG A 53 15.51 8.81 -11.70
N PRO A 54 14.49 9.03 -10.85
CA PRO A 54 13.24 9.63 -11.26
C PRO A 54 13.39 11.13 -11.53
N GLY A 55 12.82 11.60 -12.64
CA GLY A 55 12.62 13.02 -12.88
C GLY A 55 11.52 13.61 -11.97
N PRO A 56 11.30 14.94 -11.99
CA PRO A 56 10.31 15.57 -11.10
C PRO A 56 8.89 14.98 -11.25
N VAL A 57 8.43 14.76 -12.49
CA VAL A 57 7.11 14.16 -12.74
C VAL A 57 7.06 12.70 -12.26
N ASP A 58 8.15 11.94 -12.45
CA ASP A 58 8.21 10.54 -11.99
C ASP A 58 8.10 10.47 -10.47
N ARG A 59 8.72 11.41 -9.74
CA ARG A 59 8.63 11.47 -8.26
C ARG A 59 7.21 11.72 -7.78
N VAL A 60 6.47 12.62 -8.43
CA VAL A 60 5.05 12.86 -8.16
C VAL A 60 4.25 11.56 -8.33
N VAL A 61 4.42 10.89 -9.47
CA VAL A 61 3.70 9.65 -9.78
C VAL A 61 4.06 8.53 -8.78
N LEU A 62 5.35 8.31 -8.52
CA LEU A 62 5.81 7.30 -7.57
C LEU A 62 5.31 7.58 -6.15
N SER A 63 5.26 8.86 -5.75
CA SER A 63 4.69 9.27 -4.46
C SER A 63 3.19 8.96 -4.37
N MET A 64 2.43 9.22 -5.44
CA MET A 64 1.00 8.87 -5.50
C MET A 64 0.78 7.36 -5.38
N VAL A 65 1.53 6.56 -6.15
CA VAL A 65 1.39 5.09 -6.12
C VAL A 65 1.82 4.52 -4.78
N TYR A 66 2.93 5.00 -4.20
CA TYR A 66 3.36 4.62 -2.85
C TYR A 66 2.28 4.91 -1.82
N SER A 67 1.73 6.13 -1.84
CA SER A 67 0.69 6.54 -0.90
C SER A 67 -0.56 5.67 -1.01
N ASP A 68 -1.01 5.37 -2.22
CA ASP A 68 -2.19 4.53 -2.42
C ASP A 68 -1.91 3.08 -1.97
N CYS A 69 -0.75 2.51 -2.32
CA CYS A 69 -0.37 1.16 -1.89
C CYS A 69 -0.29 1.06 -0.36
N ALA A 70 0.39 2.00 0.30
CA ALA A 70 0.52 2.02 1.75
C ALA A 70 -0.86 2.14 2.43
N ARG A 71 -1.75 2.99 1.89
CA ARG A 71 -3.12 3.12 2.36
C ARG A 71 -3.89 1.80 2.23
N THR A 72 -3.87 1.18 1.05
CA THR A 72 -4.52 -0.12 0.81
C THR A 72 -4.00 -1.22 1.73
N MET A 73 -2.68 -1.27 1.96
CA MET A 73 -2.05 -2.23 2.86
C MET A 73 -2.53 -2.06 4.31
N VAL A 74 -2.53 -0.84 4.84
CA VAL A 74 -3.02 -0.57 6.20
C VAL A 74 -4.51 -0.87 6.33
N GLU A 75 -5.32 -0.44 5.36
CA GLU A 75 -6.76 -0.71 5.35
C GLU A 75 -7.03 -2.23 5.34
N HIS A 76 -6.31 -2.98 4.50
CA HIS A 76 -6.38 -4.43 4.43
C HIS A 76 -6.01 -5.08 5.78
N ALA A 77 -4.89 -4.65 6.39
CA ALA A 77 -4.43 -5.18 7.66
C ALA A 77 -5.45 -4.97 8.78
N LEU A 78 -6.01 -3.76 8.89
CA LEU A 78 -6.99 -3.41 9.92
C LEU A 78 -8.33 -4.17 9.79
N LEU A 79 -8.60 -4.83 8.66
CA LEU A 79 -9.75 -5.73 8.49
C LEU A 79 -9.52 -7.11 9.09
N LYS A 80 -8.26 -7.49 9.37
CA LYS A 80 -7.91 -8.77 9.98
C LYS A 80 -8.03 -8.68 11.49
N GLU A 81 -8.70 -9.66 12.10
CA GLU A 81 -8.87 -9.72 13.55
C GLU A 81 -7.55 -10.04 14.24
N GLU A 82 -6.72 -10.90 13.64
CA GLU A 82 -5.40 -11.30 14.14
C GLU A 82 -4.33 -10.19 14.03
N PHE A 83 -4.62 -9.08 13.33
CA PHE A 83 -3.71 -7.94 13.25
C PHE A 83 -3.89 -7.07 14.50
N VAL A 84 -3.15 -7.39 15.55
CA VAL A 84 -3.16 -6.71 16.86
C VAL A 84 -1.76 -6.29 17.27
N ASP A 85 -1.65 -5.40 18.26
CA ASP A 85 -0.40 -4.76 18.69
C ASP A 85 0.70 -5.75 19.13
N ASP A 86 0.30 -6.88 19.70
CA ASP A 86 1.16 -7.95 20.22
C ASP A 86 1.19 -9.19 19.30
N ALA A 87 0.73 -9.06 18.05
CA ALA A 87 0.75 -10.15 17.09
C ALA A 87 2.19 -10.58 16.78
N ASP A 88 2.48 -11.86 16.98
CA ASP A 88 3.77 -12.49 16.68
C ASP A 88 3.71 -13.18 15.32
N PHE A 89 4.00 -12.41 14.27
CA PHE A 89 4.09 -12.94 12.92
C PHE A 89 5.51 -13.39 12.62
N ALA A 90 5.65 -14.50 11.88
CA ALA A 90 6.95 -14.95 11.41
C ALA A 90 7.69 -13.85 10.64
N ASP A 91 9.01 -13.78 10.81
CA ASP A 91 9.87 -12.92 9.99
C ASP A 91 9.61 -13.16 8.50
N ASP A 92 9.66 -12.10 7.70
CA ASP A 92 9.36 -12.08 6.25
C ASP A 92 7.92 -12.46 5.85
N SER A 93 7.00 -12.63 6.82
CA SER A 93 5.57 -12.82 6.52
C SER A 93 4.89 -11.51 6.11
N LEU A 94 3.71 -11.65 5.50
CA LEU A 94 2.84 -10.53 5.17
C LEU A 94 2.47 -9.73 6.43
N GLY A 95 2.13 -10.41 7.51
CA GLY A 95 1.80 -9.81 8.80
C GLY A 95 2.94 -8.96 9.35
N ALA A 96 4.15 -9.51 9.43
CA ALA A 96 5.34 -8.77 9.87
C ALA A 96 5.60 -7.53 9.00
N THR A 97 5.42 -7.65 7.67
CA THR A 97 5.55 -6.53 6.73
C THR A 97 4.53 -5.43 7.00
N LEU A 98 3.27 -5.79 7.25
CA LEU A 98 2.19 -4.85 7.54
C LEU A 98 2.36 -4.18 8.92
N VAL A 99 2.84 -4.92 9.93
CA VAL A 99 3.18 -4.35 11.25
C VAL A 99 4.31 -3.32 11.11
N ASN A 100 5.36 -3.65 10.37
CA ASN A 100 6.47 -2.73 10.12
C ASN A 100 6.02 -1.46 9.37
N LEU A 101 5.17 -1.61 8.36
CA LEU A 101 4.56 -0.47 7.67
C LEU A 101 3.72 0.39 8.63
N PHE A 102 2.88 -0.25 9.45
CA PHE A 102 2.04 0.44 10.43
C PHE A 102 2.88 1.28 11.40
N HIS A 103 3.91 0.69 12.02
CA HIS A 103 4.78 1.40 12.96
C HIS A 103 5.55 2.55 12.31
N ARG A 104 5.93 2.41 11.04
CA ARG A 104 6.56 3.49 10.28
C ARG A 104 5.60 4.66 10.04
N LEU A 105 4.34 4.38 9.70
CA LEU A 105 3.34 5.39 9.39
C LEU A 105 2.76 6.06 10.64
N PHE A 106 2.60 5.31 11.74
CA PHE A 106 1.93 5.76 12.95
C PHE A 106 2.80 5.52 14.21
N PRO A 107 3.97 6.19 14.31
CA PRO A 107 4.86 6.00 15.45
C PRO A 107 4.14 6.35 16.77
N GLY A 108 4.16 5.42 17.72
CA GLY A 108 3.56 5.60 19.05
C GLY A 108 2.02 5.46 19.10
N ARG A 109 1.38 5.01 18.02
CA ARG A 109 -0.05 4.65 18.02
C ARG A 109 -0.22 3.15 18.11
N THR A 110 -1.34 2.71 18.69
CA THR A 110 -1.72 1.30 18.70
C THR A 110 -2.61 0.95 17.50
N ILE A 111 -2.54 -0.30 17.04
CA ILE A 111 -3.40 -0.86 16.00
C ILE A 111 -4.87 -0.77 16.45
N LEU A 112 -5.13 -1.03 17.74
CA LEU A 112 -6.46 -0.91 18.32
C LEU A 112 -7.03 0.52 18.20
N ASP A 113 -6.23 1.55 18.49
CA ASP A 113 -6.67 2.94 18.39
C ASP A 113 -6.98 3.33 16.94
N LEU A 114 -6.16 2.89 15.99
CA LEU A 114 -6.39 3.20 14.58
C LEU A 114 -7.63 2.47 14.04
N ARG A 115 -7.88 1.23 14.48
CA ARG A 115 -9.11 0.49 14.17
C ARG A 115 -10.34 1.21 14.73
N ARG A 116 -10.28 1.72 15.97
CA ARG A 116 -11.35 2.53 16.56
C ARG A 116 -11.57 3.84 15.80
N LEU A 117 -10.50 4.53 15.41
CA LEU A 117 -10.60 5.75 14.60
C LEU A 117 -11.30 5.46 13.26
N ARG A 118 -10.94 4.36 12.58
CA ARG A 118 -11.59 3.94 11.33
C ARG A 118 -13.08 3.69 11.52
N GLN A 119 -13.50 3.06 12.62
CA GLN A 119 -14.90 2.75 12.91
C GLN A 119 -15.71 4.00 13.28
N ASN A 120 -15.16 4.84 14.15
CA ASN A 120 -15.87 5.98 14.73
C ASN A 120 -15.82 7.23 13.83
N SER A 121 -14.78 7.38 13.01
CA SER A 121 -14.56 8.56 12.17
C SER A 121 -13.82 8.21 10.87
N PRO A 122 -14.46 7.50 9.92
CA PRO A 122 -13.82 7.03 8.69
C PRO A 122 -13.12 8.13 7.87
N SER A 123 -13.73 9.31 7.75
CA SER A 123 -13.15 10.43 6.99
C SER A 123 -11.90 11.02 7.67
N LEU A 124 -11.88 11.04 9.01
CA LEU A 124 -10.71 11.48 9.76
C LEU A 124 -9.59 10.45 9.66
N PHE A 125 -9.91 9.16 9.79
CA PHE A 125 -8.97 8.06 9.53
C PHE A 125 -8.33 8.18 8.14
N ALA A 126 -9.12 8.42 7.09
CA ALA A 126 -8.62 8.58 5.73
C ALA A 126 -7.64 9.76 5.61
N THR A 127 -7.95 10.87 6.29
CA THR A 127 -7.08 12.06 6.32
C THR A 127 -5.76 11.78 7.05
N GLU A 128 -5.82 11.15 8.22
CA GLU A 128 -4.64 10.79 9.01
C GLU A 128 -3.73 9.82 8.24
N LEU A 129 -4.32 8.80 7.60
CA LEU A 129 -3.57 7.83 6.80
C LEU A 129 -2.93 8.48 5.57
N GLN A 130 -3.62 9.37 4.87
CA GLN A 130 -3.03 10.16 3.77
C GLN A 130 -1.87 11.05 4.28
N ALA A 131 -2.02 11.69 5.44
CA ALA A 131 -0.97 12.53 6.00
C ALA A 131 0.29 11.70 6.34
N ALA A 132 0.09 10.48 6.87
CA ALA A 132 1.14 9.54 7.26
C ALA A 132 1.93 8.97 6.07
N THR A 133 1.35 8.90 4.86
CA THR A 133 2.08 8.43 3.67
C THR A 133 3.02 9.48 3.07
N HIS A 134 3.03 10.70 3.60
CA HIS A 134 3.83 11.82 3.10
C HIS A 134 3.62 12.11 1.61
N LEU A 135 2.38 11.91 1.13
CA LEU A 135 1.97 12.17 -0.25
C LEU A 135 2.48 13.55 -0.72
N LEU A 136 3.27 13.54 -1.80
CA LEU A 136 3.88 14.71 -2.47
C LEU A 136 4.87 15.54 -1.64
N LYS A 137 5.35 15.07 -0.47
CA LYS A 137 6.29 15.84 0.37
C LYS A 137 7.75 15.80 -0.12
N GLU A 138 8.12 14.79 -0.90
CA GLU A 138 9.48 14.59 -1.45
C GLU A 138 9.50 14.59 -2.99
N ALA A 139 8.38 15.02 -3.60
CA ALA A 139 8.16 14.98 -5.04
C ALA A 139 8.82 16.15 -5.79
#